data_AF-A0A7L1URH9-F1
#
_entry.id   AF-A0A7L1URH9-F1
#
_cell.length_a   1.000
_cell.length_b   1.000
_cell.length_c   1.000
_cell.angle_alpha   90.00
_cell.angle_beta   90.00
_cell.angle_gamma   90.00
#
_symmetry.space_group_name_H-M   'P 1'
#
loop_
_entity.id
_entity.type
_entity.pdbx_description
1 polymer ?
#
loop_
_entity_poly.entity_id
_entity_poly.type
_entity_poly.pdbx_seq_one_letter_code
_entity_poly.pdbx_strand_id
1 'polypeptide(L)' 'LPVKKKPRTFYSAEQLEELEKVFQEDHYPDNEKRREIAAVVGVTPQRILVWFQNRRAKWRKLQKLSIKNNRNHPASS' A
#
# COMPACT_ATOMS: atom_id res chain seq x y z
N LEU A 1 -11.60 15.11 25.05
CA LEU A 1 -10.91 15.96 24.04
C LEU A 1 -11.19 15.39 22.65
N PRO A 2 -11.68 16.17 21.67
CA PRO A 2 -11.95 15.64 20.34
C PRO A 2 -10.61 15.32 19.66
N VAL A 3 -10.44 14.06 19.25
CA VAL A 3 -9.25 13.59 18.52
C VAL A 3 -9.19 14.35 17.20
N LYS A 4 -8.29 15.34 17.10
CA LYS A 4 -8.00 16.07 15.85
C LYS A 4 -7.63 15.03 14.78
N LYS A 5 -8.57 14.75 13.88
CA LYS A 5 -8.33 13.86 12.74
C LYS A 5 -7.24 14.50 11.89
N LYS A 6 -6.08 13.84 11.83
CA LYS A 6 -4.91 14.30 11.05
C LYS A 6 -5.36 14.54 9.59
N PRO A 7 -4.99 15.67 8.97
CA PRO A 7 -5.40 16.02 7.62
C PRO A 7 -5.03 14.91 6.62
N ARG A 8 -5.87 14.75 5.58
CA ARG A 8 -5.60 13.80 4.51
C ARG A 8 -4.31 14.21 3.79
N THR A 9 -3.35 13.29 3.75
CA THR A 9 -2.13 13.41 2.96
C THR A 9 -2.42 12.91 1.56
N PHE A 10 -2.23 13.77 0.57
CA PHE A 10 -2.15 13.37 -0.84
C PHE A 10 -0.67 13.11 -1.16
N TYR A 11 -0.38 11.94 -1.70
CA TYR A 11 0.95 11.60 -2.17
C TYR A 11 1.11 12.07 -3.61
N SER A 12 2.25 12.67 -3.95
CA SER A 12 2.63 12.95 -5.34
C SER A 12 2.99 11.65 -6.09
N ALA A 13 3.11 11.72 -7.41
CA ALA A 13 3.49 10.56 -8.23
C ALA A 13 4.86 10.00 -7.80
N GLU A 14 5.87 10.86 -7.66
CA GLU A 14 7.22 10.48 -7.21
C GLU A 14 7.20 9.80 -5.83
N GLN A 15 6.40 10.33 -4.88
CA GLN A 15 6.26 9.72 -3.56
C GLN A 15 5.63 8.33 -3.64
N LEU A 16 4.67 8.12 -4.54
CA LEU A 16 4.04 6.82 -4.75
C LEU A 16 5.00 5.84 -5.41
N GLU A 17 5.83 6.27 -6.35
CA GLU A 17 6.84 5.43 -6.99
C GLU A 17 7.85 4.90 -5.97
N GLU A 18 8.35 5.76 -5.08
CA GLU A 18 9.30 5.32 -4.06
C GLU A 18 8.65 4.33 -3.06
N LEU A 19 7.39 4.58 -2.67
CA LEU A 19 6.64 3.66 -1.80
C LEU A 19 6.38 2.31 -2.49
N GLU A 20 6.11 2.32 -3.78
CA GLU A 20 5.87 1.12 -4.58
C GLU A 20 7.16 0.31 -4.77
N LYS A 21 8.29 0.98 -5.01
CA LYS A 21 9.62 0.35 -5.08
C LYS A 21 9.93 -0.40 -3.79
N VAL A 22 9.78 0.26 -2.64
CA VAL A 22 9.99 -0.39 -1.34
C VAL A 22 9.00 -1.53 -1.13
N PHE A 23 7.74 -1.38 -1.55
CA PHE A 23 6.74 -2.43 -1.44
C PHE A 23 7.11 -3.68 -2.25
N GLN A 24 7.78 -3.54 -3.40
CA GLN A 24 8.24 -4.68 -4.18
C GLN A 24 9.38 -5.45 -3.50
N GLU A 25 10.23 -4.76 -2.74
CA GLU A 25 11.31 -5.38 -1.97
C GLU A 25 10.80 -6.00 -0.67
N ASP A 26 9.98 -5.25 0.08
CA ASP A 26 9.43 -5.67 1.37
C ASP A 26 7.98 -5.19 1.57
N HIS A 27 7.06 -6.14 1.66
CA HIS A 27 5.65 -5.89 1.91
C HIS A 27 5.31 -5.53 3.38
N TYR A 28 6.24 -5.77 4.32
CA TYR A 28 6.06 -5.62 5.77
C TYR A 28 7.23 -4.88 6.43
N PRO A 29 7.47 -3.61 6.08
CA PRO A 29 8.58 -2.84 6.65
C PRO A 29 8.42 -2.65 8.17
N ASP A 30 9.52 -2.90 8.89
CA ASP A 30 9.62 -2.73 10.34
C ASP A 30 9.50 -1.26 10.79
N ASN A 31 9.53 -1.02 12.11
CA ASN A 31 9.41 0.34 12.65
C ASN A 31 10.51 1.28 12.12
N GLU A 32 11.75 0.78 12.08
CA GLU A 32 12.92 1.53 11.64
C GLU A 32 12.84 1.87 10.16
N LYS A 33 12.61 0.85 9.31
CA LYS A 33 12.42 1.03 7.86
C LYS A 33 11.31 2.03 7.55
N ARG A 34 10.20 1.98 8.28
CA ARG A 34 9.11 2.96 8.13
C ARG A 34 9.51 4.39 8.49
N ARG A 35 10.45 4.60 9.43
CA ARG A 35 10.98 5.93 9.75
C ARG A 35 11.89 6.44 8.65
N GLU A 36 12.74 5.58 8.08
CA GLU A 36 13.59 5.93 6.95
C GLU A 36 12.75 6.36 5.74
N ILE A 37 11.77 5.52 5.34
CA ILE A 37 10.87 5.82 4.22
C ILE A 37 10.09 7.11 4.49
N ALA A 38 9.61 7.29 5.73
CA ALA A 38 8.90 8.50 6.13
C ALA A 38 9.76 9.76 5.99
N ALA A 39 11.05 9.68 6.35
CA ALA A 39 12.00 10.78 6.20
C ALA A 39 12.26 11.11 4.72
N VAL A 40 12.46 10.08 3.87
CA VAL A 40 12.68 10.24 2.43
C VAL A 40 11.45 10.82 1.74
N VAL A 41 10.27 10.28 2.02
CA VAL A 41 9.00 10.71 1.41
C VAL A 41 8.49 12.03 2.01
N GLY A 42 9.01 12.46 3.16
CA GLY A 42 8.58 13.69 3.85
C GLY A 42 7.21 13.56 4.54
N VAL A 43 6.86 12.36 5.02
CA VAL A 43 5.59 12.08 5.71
C VAL A 43 5.84 11.48 7.09
N THR A 44 4.79 11.21 7.85
CA THR A 44 4.96 10.54 9.16
C THR A 44 5.00 9.01 9.01
N PRO A 45 5.71 8.27 9.88
CA PRO A 45 5.73 6.80 9.86
C PRO A 45 4.34 6.17 9.96
N GLN A 46 3.41 6.84 10.62
CA GLN A 46 2.00 6.43 10.70
C GLN A 46 1.31 6.46 9.33
N ARG A 47 1.66 7.39 8.45
CA ARG A 47 1.14 7.46 7.07
C ARG A 47 1.69 6.30 6.24
N ILE A 48 2.98 6.01 6.36
CA ILE A 48 3.60 4.83 5.72
C ILE A 48 2.88 3.55 6.14
N LEU A 49 2.63 3.35 7.44
CA LEU A 49 1.87 2.18 7.92
C LEU A 49 0.50 2.03 7.23
N VAL A 50 -0.28 3.11 7.18
CA VAL A 50 -1.61 3.09 6.55
C VAL A 50 -1.52 2.85 5.05
N TRP A 51 -0.53 3.45 4.38
CA TRP A 51 -0.30 3.22 2.95
C TRP A 51 0.02 1.75 2.68
N PHE A 52 0.95 1.15 3.42
CA PHE A 52 1.30 -0.28 3.27
C PHE A 52 0.13 -1.20 3.60
N GLN A 53 -0.69 -0.88 4.60
CA GLN A 53 -1.93 -1.62 4.89
C GLN A 53 -2.92 -1.57 3.72
N ASN A 54 -3.19 -0.39 3.17
CA ASN A 54 -4.06 -0.21 2.01
C ASN A 54 -3.49 -0.90 0.77
N ARG A 55 -2.17 -0.83 0.58
CA ARG A 55 -1.47 -1.44 -0.54
C ARG A 55 -1.57 -2.96 -0.49
N ARG A 56 -1.35 -3.58 0.68
CA ARG A 56 -1.58 -5.02 0.88
C ARG A 56 -3.04 -5.42 0.68
N ALA A 57 -4.00 -4.57 1.06
CA ALA A 57 -5.42 -4.84 0.79
C ALA A 57 -5.70 -4.88 -0.72
N LYS A 58 -5.14 -3.93 -1.48
CA LYS A 58 -5.22 -3.91 -2.95
C LYS A 58 -4.54 -5.14 -3.56
N TRP A 59 -3.34 -5.51 -3.10
CA TRP A 59 -2.61 -6.70 -3.55
C TRP A 59 -3.41 -8.00 -3.33
N ARG A 60 -3.98 -8.20 -2.13
CA ARG A 60 -4.87 -9.35 -1.85
C ARG A 60 -6.12 -9.34 -2.73
N LYS A 61 -6.70 -8.17 -3.01
CA LYS A 61 -7.86 -8.05 -3.90
C LYS A 61 -7.50 -8.41 -5.35
N LEU A 62 -6.34 -7.97 -5.84
CA LEU A 62 -5.82 -8.33 -7.17
C LEU A 62 -5.63 -9.84 -7.31
N GLN A 63 -5.04 -10.51 -6.29
CA GLN A 63 -4.90 -11.97 -6.30
C GLN A 63 -6.27 -12.68 -6.38
N LYS A 64 -7.27 -12.21 -5.63
CA LYS A 64 -8.64 -12.78 -5.68
C LYS A 64 -9.36 -12.51 -7.00
N LEU A 65 -9.10 -11.38 -7.65
CA LEU A 65 -9.68 -11.04 -8.96
C LEU A 65 -9.00 -11.84 -10.09
N SER A 66 -7.68 -12.04 -10.00
CA SER A 66 -6.93 -12.95 -10.89
C SER A 66 -7.52 -14.36 -10.87
N ILE A 67 -7.81 -14.91 -9.68
CA ILE A 67 -8.45 -16.24 -9.53
C ILE A 67 -9.91 -16.26 -10.04
N LYS A 68 -10.60 -15.11 -10.06
CA LYS A 68 -11.98 -15.02 -10.57
C LYS A 68 -12.02 -14.84 -12.09
N ASN A 69 -11.00 -14.25 -12.69
CA ASN A 69 -10.89 -14.12 -14.15
C ASN A 69 -10.53 -15.46 -14.83
N ASN A 70 -9.86 -16.38 -14.13
CA ASN A 70 -9.51 -17.70 -14.67
C ASN A 70 -10.62 -18.77 -14.52
N ARG A 71 -11.81 -18.41 -14.01
CA ARG A 71 -12.98 -19.31 -13.89
C ARG A 71 -14.11 -18.97 -14.87
N ASN A 72 -13.87 -18.05 -15.80
CA ASN A 72 -14.85 -17.62 -16.80
C ASN A 72 -14.57 -18.19 -18.21
N HIS A 73 -13.86 -19.32 -18.31
CA HIS A 73 -14.03 -20.20 -19.46
C HIS A 73 -14.98 -21.34 -19.06
N PRO A 74 -16.24 -21.35 -19.54
CA PRO A 74 -16.99 -22.58 -19.58
C PRO A 74 -16.33 -23.46 -20.65
N ALA A 75 -15.53 -24.42 -20.21
CA ALA A 75 -15.21 -25.57 -21.04
C ALA A 75 -16.49 -26.41 -21.20
N SER A 76 -16.96 -26.54 -22.45
CA SER A 76 -17.97 -27.48 -22.93
C SER A 76 -19.41 -27.24 -22.41
N SER A 77 -20.46 -27.29 -23.22
CA SER A 77 -20.77 -28.13 -24.39
C SER A 77 -21.64 -27.38 -25.40
#